data_AF-A0A1B7W3H9-F1
#
_entry.id   AF-A0A1B7W3H9-F1
#
_cell.length_a   1.000
_cell.length_b   1.000
_cell.length_c   1.000
_cell.angle_alpha   90.00
_cell.angle_beta   90.00
_cell.angle_gamma   90.00
#
_symmetry.space_group_name_H-M   'P 1'
#
loop_
_entity.id
_entity.type
_entity.pdbx_description
1 polymer ?
#
loop_
_entity_poly.entity_id
_entity_poly.type
_entity_poly.pdbx_seq_one_letter_code
_entity_poly.pdbx_strand_id
1 'polypeptide(L)'
;EGLSTDQIAALTTAQVGALTTKQIGALTTDQIAAFETADLGSLTTSAVKALSTDQIEALTTDQIAGLTTSNIASLTSAQVSALSTDQIVALTTAQISSLSTSAVASLTTDQLNALESADLQKLSSAQITSLTTSQIEGLSTDQIAALTTAQV
;
A
#
# COMPACT_ATOMS: atom_id res chain seq x y z
N GLU A 1 4.18 27.93 10.12
CA GLU A 1 2.96 27.27 10.63
C GLU A 1 2.22 26.58 9.49
N GLY A 2 2.27 25.24 9.45
CA GLY A 2 1.38 24.42 8.62
C GLY A 2 0.03 24.20 9.32
N LEU A 3 -0.87 23.41 8.72
CA LEU A 3 -2.14 23.05 9.35
C LEU A 3 -1.92 22.18 10.60
N SER A 4 -2.73 22.32 11.65
CA SER A 4 -2.72 21.35 12.75
C SER A 4 -3.40 20.05 12.34
N THR A 5 -3.18 18.95 13.08
CA THR A 5 -3.88 17.68 12.86
C THR A 5 -5.39 17.83 12.99
N ASP A 6 -5.87 18.64 13.93
CA ASP A 6 -7.31 18.95 14.08
C ASP A 6 -7.86 19.69 12.86
N GLN A 7 -7.05 20.58 12.25
CA GLN A 7 -7.44 21.27 11.02
C GLN A 7 -7.44 20.33 9.82
N ILE A 8 -6.57 19.33 9.78
CA ILE A 8 -6.58 18.29 8.75
C ILE A 8 -7.84 17.43 8.90
N ALA A 9 -8.15 16.95 10.10
CA ALA A 9 -9.35 16.15 10.38
C ALA A 9 -10.65 16.93 10.14
N ALA A 10 -10.62 18.27 10.19
CA ALA A 10 -11.76 19.12 9.87
C ALA A 10 -11.97 19.35 8.36
N LEU A 11 -11.05 18.91 7.50
CA LEU A 11 -11.24 19.01 6.04
C LEU A 11 -12.34 18.06 5.60
N THR A 12 -13.15 18.51 4.65
CA THR A 12 -14.07 17.60 3.96
C THR A 12 -13.29 16.73 2.98
N THR A 13 -13.75 15.51 2.75
CA THR A 13 -13.19 14.60 1.73
C THR A 13 -13.06 15.24 0.35
N ALA A 14 -13.98 16.13 -0.04
CA ALA A 14 -13.87 16.89 -1.29
C ALA A 14 -12.69 17.88 -1.30
N GLN A 15 -12.40 18.52 -0.16
CA GLN A 15 -11.23 19.38 -0.01
C GLN A 15 -9.93 18.56 -0.02
N VAL A 16 -9.93 17.37 0.60
CA VAL A 16 -8.76 16.47 0.57
C VAL A 16 -8.47 15.99 -0.85
N GLY A 17 -9.50 15.53 -1.59
CA GLY A 17 -9.35 15.14 -3.00
C GLY A 17 -8.90 16.27 -3.93
N ALA A 18 -9.06 17.53 -3.52
CA ALA A 18 -8.60 18.71 -4.27
C ALA A 18 -7.16 19.13 -3.93
N LEU A 19 -6.50 18.49 -2.96
CA LEU A 19 -5.10 18.80 -2.63
C LEU A 19 -4.17 18.45 -3.78
N THR A 20 -3.25 19.37 -4.08
CA THR A 20 -2.20 19.15 -5.08
C THR A 20 -1.13 18.19 -4.57
N THR A 21 -0.42 17.52 -5.47
CA THR A 21 0.71 16.65 -5.12
C THR A 21 1.78 17.37 -4.30
N LYS A 22 2.00 18.66 -4.57
CA LYS A 22 2.94 19.51 -3.80
C LYS A 22 2.46 19.78 -2.38
N GLN A 23 1.15 19.97 -2.17
CA GLN A 23 0.59 20.13 -0.84
C GLN A 23 0.68 18.83 -0.05
N ILE A 24 0.32 17.70 -0.66
CA ILE A 24 0.41 16.37 -0.04
C ILE A 24 1.85 16.03 0.36
N GLY A 25 2.81 16.19 -0.55
CA GLY A 25 4.23 15.93 -0.26
C GLY A 25 4.86 16.89 0.76
N ALA A 26 4.18 17.99 1.11
CA ALA A 26 4.65 18.93 2.13
C ALA A 26 4.04 18.67 3.52
N LEU A 27 3.08 17.75 3.65
CA LEU A 27 2.48 17.39 4.93
C LEU A 27 3.47 16.60 5.79
N THR A 28 3.38 16.74 7.10
CA THR A 28 4.11 15.88 8.03
C THR A 28 3.46 14.50 8.14
N THR A 29 4.18 13.52 8.69
CA THR A 29 3.63 12.20 9.01
C THR A 29 2.41 12.29 9.93
N ASP A 30 2.45 13.17 10.93
CA ASP A 30 1.34 13.37 11.86
C ASP A 30 0.10 13.95 11.15
N GLN A 31 0.29 14.86 10.20
CA GLN A 31 -0.80 15.42 9.39
C GLN A 31 -1.38 14.37 8.45
N ILE A 32 -0.56 13.51 7.85
CA ILE A 32 -1.04 12.39 7.02
C ILE A 32 -1.83 11.39 7.85
N ALA A 33 -1.34 11.04 9.04
CA ALA A 33 -2.03 10.13 9.96
C ALA A 33 -3.34 10.71 10.52
N ALA A 34 -3.54 12.03 10.45
CA ALA A 34 -4.77 12.69 10.88
C ALA A 34 -5.92 12.66 9.85
N PHE A 35 -5.67 12.20 8.61
CA PHE A 35 -6.74 12.05 7.62
C PHE A 35 -7.71 10.92 7.98
N GLU A 36 -8.99 11.09 7.67
CA GLU A 36 -9.95 10.00 7.79
C GLU A 36 -9.75 8.97 6.65
N THR A 37 -10.21 7.74 6.84
CA THR A 37 -10.08 6.69 5.80
C THR A 37 -10.78 7.08 4.49
N ALA A 38 -11.92 7.76 4.59
CA ALA A 38 -12.66 8.30 3.45
C ALA A 38 -11.86 9.37 2.68
N ASP A 39 -11.07 10.17 3.38
CA ASP A 39 -10.24 11.21 2.78
C ASP A 39 -9.13 10.59 1.93
N LEU A 40 -8.46 9.56 2.43
CA LEU A 40 -7.43 8.84 1.69
C LEU A 40 -7.98 8.15 0.44
N GLY A 41 -9.19 7.59 0.54
CA GLY A 41 -9.91 7.02 -0.62
C GLY A 41 -10.25 8.05 -1.70
N SER A 42 -10.31 9.35 -1.36
CA SER A 42 -10.58 10.44 -2.31
C SER A 42 -9.33 10.97 -3.02
N LEU A 43 -8.13 10.60 -2.55
CA LEU A 43 -6.88 11.06 -3.15
C LEU A 43 -6.72 10.51 -4.56
N THR A 44 -6.26 11.37 -5.47
CA THR A 44 -5.86 10.95 -6.81
C THR A 44 -4.65 10.02 -6.73
N THR A 45 -4.46 9.15 -7.72
CA THR A 45 -3.28 8.28 -7.82
C THR A 45 -1.97 9.09 -7.92
N SER A 46 -2.02 10.30 -8.51
CA SER A 46 -0.87 11.22 -8.51
C SER A 46 -0.55 11.76 -7.12
N ALA A 47 -1.56 12.05 -6.29
CA ALA A 47 -1.37 12.47 -4.91
C ALA A 47 -0.77 11.34 -4.06
N VAL A 48 -1.27 10.11 -4.21
CA VAL A 48 -0.72 8.94 -3.51
C VAL A 48 0.73 8.66 -3.92
N LYS A 49 1.07 8.78 -5.21
CA LYS A 49 2.47 8.70 -5.69
C LYS A 49 3.38 9.81 -5.14
N ALA A 50 2.82 10.93 -4.70
CA ALA A 50 3.59 12.06 -4.17
C ALA A 50 3.90 11.91 -2.67
N LEU A 51 3.29 10.94 -1.98
CA LEU A 51 3.61 10.63 -0.58
C LEU A 51 5.04 10.12 -0.46
N SER A 52 5.78 10.58 0.55
CA SER A 52 7.07 10.00 0.90
C SER A 52 6.90 8.59 1.50
N THR A 53 7.99 7.83 1.58
CA THR A 53 8.02 6.54 2.28
C THR A 53 7.63 6.70 3.75
N ASP A 54 8.13 7.74 4.41
CA ASP A 54 7.84 8.01 5.83
C ASP A 54 6.35 8.34 6.05
N GLN A 55 5.73 9.06 5.11
CA GLN A 55 4.30 9.35 5.13
C GLN A 55 3.45 8.09 4.91
N ILE A 56 3.90 7.17 4.06
CA ILE A 56 3.23 5.87 3.85
C ILE A 56 3.37 4.99 5.09
N GLU A 57 4.56 4.91 5.67
CA GLU A 57 4.82 4.15 6.90
C GLU A 57 4.00 4.68 8.09
N ALA A 58 3.75 6.00 8.14
CA ALA A 58 2.94 6.62 9.19
C ALA A 58 1.42 6.36 9.09
N LEU A 59 0.93 5.80 7.97
CA LEU A 59 -0.49 5.46 7.85
C LEU A 59 -0.87 4.33 8.80
N THR A 60 -2.04 4.42 9.40
CA THR A 60 -2.60 3.31 10.18
C THR A 60 -3.04 2.16 9.28
N THR A 61 -3.18 0.96 9.84
CA THR A 61 -3.72 -0.21 9.12
C THR A 61 -5.10 0.05 8.53
N ASP A 62 -5.98 0.76 9.26
CA ASP A 62 -7.33 1.10 8.80
C ASP A 62 -7.30 2.09 7.63
N GLN A 63 -6.36 3.04 7.65
CA GLN A 63 -6.12 3.97 6.55
C GLN A 63 -5.61 3.26 5.30
N ILE A 64 -4.70 2.29 5.44
CA ILE A 64 -4.23 1.45 4.33
C ILE A 64 -5.37 0.61 3.75
N ALA A 65 -6.19 -0.01 4.60
CA ALA A 65 -7.37 -0.76 4.17
C ALA A 65 -8.41 0.13 3.46
N GLY A 66 -8.47 1.42 3.81
CA GLY A 66 -9.36 2.41 3.20
C GLY A 66 -8.93 2.91 1.81
N LEU A 67 -7.69 2.67 1.37
CA LEU A 67 -7.22 3.08 0.04
C LEU A 67 -7.94 2.31 -1.08
N THR A 68 -8.18 2.96 -2.22
CA THR A 68 -8.76 2.23 -3.36
C THR A 68 -7.72 1.31 -4.01
N THR A 69 -8.16 0.28 -4.74
CA THR A 69 -7.26 -0.56 -5.56
C THR A 69 -6.48 0.26 -6.59
N SER A 70 -7.05 1.37 -7.09
CA SER A 70 -6.33 2.29 -7.97
C SER A 70 -5.21 3.04 -7.24
N ASN A 71 -5.43 3.42 -5.98
CA ASN A 71 -4.37 4.02 -5.16
C ASN A 71 -3.24 3.01 -4.92
N ILE A 72 -3.57 1.77 -4.54
CA ILE A 72 -2.60 0.70 -4.29
C ILE A 72 -1.81 0.34 -5.56
N ALA A 73 -2.49 0.17 -6.70
CA ALA A 73 -1.84 -0.04 -7.99
C ALA A 73 -0.93 1.12 -8.42
N SER A 74 -1.13 2.31 -7.88
CA SER A 74 -0.33 3.49 -8.17
C SER A 74 0.92 3.63 -7.31
N LEU A 75 1.05 2.89 -6.21
CA LEU A 75 2.22 2.96 -5.33
C LEU A 75 3.50 2.63 -6.10
N THR A 76 4.55 3.38 -5.80
CA THR A 76 5.90 3.11 -6.30
C THR A 76 6.51 1.95 -5.54
N SER A 77 7.51 1.28 -6.14
CA SER A 77 8.25 0.21 -5.47
C SER A 77 8.83 0.65 -4.12
N ALA A 78 9.36 1.87 -4.03
CA ALA A 78 9.90 2.40 -2.78
C ALA A 78 8.83 2.57 -1.69
N GLN A 79 7.64 3.06 -2.06
CA GLN A 79 6.52 3.17 -1.11
C GLN A 79 6.02 1.79 -0.65
N VAL A 80 5.99 0.80 -1.54
CA VAL A 80 5.59 -0.57 -1.19
C VAL A 80 6.61 -1.23 -0.25
N SER A 81 7.91 -1.08 -0.51
CA SER A 81 8.96 -1.57 0.41
C SER A 81 8.96 -0.87 1.78
N ALA A 82 8.35 0.32 1.89
CA ALA A 82 8.24 1.08 3.13
C ALA A 82 7.05 0.68 4.01
N LEU A 83 6.10 -0.12 3.48
CA LEU A 83 4.99 -0.63 4.29
C LEU A 83 5.51 -1.57 5.39
N SER A 84 5.01 -1.42 6.60
CA SER A 84 5.20 -2.42 7.66
C SER A 84 4.47 -3.73 7.32
N THR A 85 4.87 -4.82 7.96
CA THR A 85 4.16 -6.11 7.84
C THR A 85 2.70 -6.01 8.28
N ASP A 86 2.41 -5.21 9.30
CA ASP A 86 1.04 -5.00 9.79
C ASP A 86 0.18 -4.27 8.76
N GLN A 87 0.75 -3.29 8.05
CA GLN A 87 0.06 -2.61 6.94
C GLN A 87 -0.14 -3.55 5.74
N ILE A 88 0.80 -4.46 5.47
CA ILE A 88 0.63 -5.49 4.43
C ILE A 88 -0.52 -6.43 4.78
N VAL A 89 -0.60 -6.91 6.02
CA VAL A 89 -1.71 -7.75 6.51
C VAL A 89 -3.05 -7.01 6.46
N ALA A 90 -3.04 -5.69 6.66
CA ALA A 90 -4.24 -4.87 6.61
C ALA A 90 -4.78 -4.64 5.18
N LEU A 91 -3.99 -4.91 4.14
CA LEU A 91 -4.46 -4.80 2.77
C LEU A 91 -5.52 -5.87 2.51
N THR A 92 -6.62 -5.46 1.89
CA THR A 92 -7.60 -6.40 1.37
C THR A 92 -6.99 -7.22 0.24
N THR A 93 -7.50 -8.44 0.06
CA THR A 93 -7.13 -9.31 -1.06
C THR A 93 -7.26 -8.63 -2.43
N ALA A 94 -8.26 -7.77 -2.62
CA ALA A 94 -8.44 -7.01 -3.85
C ALA A 94 -7.30 -5.99 -4.06
N GLN A 95 -6.87 -5.30 -3.00
CA GLN A 95 -5.73 -4.39 -3.04
C GLN A 95 -4.42 -5.13 -3.32
N ILE A 96 -4.16 -6.27 -2.66
CA ILE A 96 -2.98 -7.11 -2.95
C ILE A 96 -2.94 -7.52 -4.42
N SER A 97 -4.06 -8.03 -4.96
CA SER A 97 -4.14 -8.42 -6.37
C SER A 97 -3.93 -7.26 -7.36
N SER A 98 -4.14 -6.02 -6.90
CA SER A 98 -3.97 -4.80 -7.72
C SER A 98 -2.53 -4.27 -7.76
N LEU A 99 -1.62 -4.79 -6.95
CA LEU A 99 -0.21 -4.37 -6.96
C LEU A 99 0.43 -4.60 -8.34
N SER A 100 1.21 -3.63 -8.81
CA SER A 100 1.98 -3.81 -10.04
C SER A 100 3.04 -4.92 -9.88
N THR A 101 3.47 -5.54 -10.97
CA THR A 101 4.57 -6.53 -10.93
C THR A 101 5.86 -5.93 -10.37
N SER A 102 6.15 -4.65 -10.68
CA SER A 102 7.28 -3.92 -10.09
C SER A 102 7.14 -3.68 -8.58
N ALA A 103 5.91 -3.51 -8.08
CA ALA A 103 5.65 -3.39 -6.65
C ALA A 103 5.83 -4.75 -5.95
N VAL A 104 5.31 -5.83 -6.54
CA VAL A 104 5.48 -7.20 -6.02
C VAL A 104 6.96 -7.58 -5.96
N ALA A 105 7.73 -7.28 -7.00
CA ALA A 105 9.17 -7.51 -7.03
C ALA A 105 9.97 -6.69 -5.99
N SER A 106 9.37 -5.62 -5.44
CA SER A 106 9.99 -4.79 -4.40
C SER A 106 9.56 -5.12 -2.97
N LEU A 107 8.62 -6.06 -2.78
CA LEU A 107 8.25 -6.52 -1.44
C LEU A 107 9.47 -7.13 -0.75
N THR A 108 9.67 -6.83 0.52
CA THR A 108 10.68 -7.52 1.32
C THR A 108 10.26 -8.97 1.57
N THR A 109 11.21 -9.82 1.97
CA THR A 109 10.89 -11.20 2.38
C THR A 109 9.93 -11.23 3.56
N ASP A 110 10.04 -10.27 4.49
CA ASP A 110 9.17 -10.19 5.66
C ASP A 110 7.74 -9.79 5.27
N GLN A 111 7.60 -8.82 4.36
CA GLN A 111 6.30 -8.43 3.81
C GLN A 111 5.65 -9.57 3.03
N LEU A 112 6.42 -10.31 2.22
CA LEU A 112 5.90 -11.49 1.53
C LEU A 112 5.45 -12.55 2.51
N ASN A 113 6.24 -12.84 3.54
CA ASN A 113 5.90 -13.82 4.58
C ASN A 113 4.69 -13.40 5.43
N ALA A 114 4.38 -12.10 5.48
CA ALA A 114 3.18 -11.58 6.14
C ALA A 114 1.91 -11.76 5.30
N LEU A 115 2.01 -12.04 3.99
CA LEU A 115 0.82 -12.28 3.14
C LEU A 115 0.10 -13.56 3.53
N GLU A 116 -1.23 -13.44 3.64
CA GLU A 116 -2.10 -14.56 3.92
C GLU A 116 -2.18 -15.51 2.71
N SER A 117 -2.39 -16.80 2.95
CA SER A 117 -2.52 -17.80 1.87
C SER A 117 -3.66 -17.47 0.90
N ALA A 118 -4.71 -16.77 1.36
CA ALA A 118 -5.81 -16.32 0.52
C ALA A 118 -5.38 -15.21 -0.46
N ASP A 119 -4.49 -14.31 -0.03
CA ASP A 119 -3.98 -13.22 -0.87
C ASP A 119 -3.02 -13.74 -1.93
N LEU A 120 -2.13 -14.67 -1.53
CA LEU A 120 -1.23 -15.33 -2.46
C LEU A 120 -1.98 -16.02 -3.60
N GLN A 121 -3.12 -16.68 -3.33
CA GLN A 121 -3.96 -17.32 -4.35
C GLN A 121 -4.62 -16.34 -5.32
N LYS A 122 -4.65 -15.04 -5.00
CA LYS A 122 -5.22 -14.00 -5.87
C LYS A 122 -4.19 -13.24 -6.68
N LEU A 123 -2.89 -13.48 -6.44
CA LEU A 123 -1.85 -12.99 -7.32
C LEU A 123 -1.94 -13.66 -8.69
N SER A 124 -1.84 -12.85 -9.74
CA SER A 124 -1.71 -13.30 -11.12
C SER A 124 -0.40 -14.05 -11.35
N SER A 125 -0.36 -14.89 -12.38
CA SER A 125 0.88 -15.55 -12.82
C SER A 125 1.99 -14.53 -13.12
N ALA A 126 1.66 -13.38 -13.71
CA ALA A 126 2.62 -12.32 -13.98
C ALA A 126 3.26 -11.76 -12.69
N GLN A 127 2.48 -11.57 -11.62
CA GLN A 127 2.99 -11.14 -10.31
C GLN A 127 3.88 -12.22 -9.68
N ILE A 128 3.48 -13.49 -9.72
CA ILE A 128 4.29 -14.60 -9.20
C ILE A 128 5.62 -14.70 -9.97
N THR A 129 5.61 -14.59 -11.29
CA THR A 129 6.84 -14.62 -12.11
C THR A 129 7.72 -13.38 -11.96
N SER A 130 7.21 -12.30 -11.34
CA SER A 130 7.99 -11.10 -11.06
C SER A 130 8.79 -11.18 -9.75
N LEU A 131 8.54 -12.21 -8.93
CA LEU A 131 9.30 -12.45 -7.71
C LEU A 131 10.78 -12.70 -8.03
N THR A 132 11.64 -12.11 -7.22
CA THR A 132 13.09 -12.30 -7.29
C THR A 132 13.50 -13.64 -6.67
N THR A 133 14.73 -14.09 -6.96
CA THR A 133 15.26 -15.34 -6.39
C THR A 133 15.29 -15.29 -4.86
N SER A 134 15.70 -14.17 -4.26
CA SER A 134 15.72 -14.00 -2.80
C SER A 134 14.32 -14.03 -2.18
N GLN A 135 13.33 -13.48 -2.87
CA GLN A 135 11.94 -13.57 -2.42
C GLN A 135 11.43 -15.01 -2.46
N ILE A 136 11.71 -15.76 -3.53
CA ILE A 136 11.33 -17.17 -3.66
C ILE A 136 12.02 -18.04 -2.59
N GLU A 137 13.30 -17.80 -2.33
CA GLU A 137 14.05 -18.47 -1.26
C GLU A 137 13.50 -18.15 0.14
N GLY A 138 12.92 -16.97 0.31
CA GLY A 138 12.34 -16.51 1.58
C GLY A 138 10.91 -17.01 1.85
N LEU A 139 10.23 -17.60 0.87
CA LEU A 139 8.85 -18.08 1.04
C LEU A 139 8.77 -19.24 2.04
N SER A 140 7.78 -19.19 2.92
CA SER A 140 7.50 -20.32 3.81
C SER A 140 6.89 -21.52 3.08
N THR A 141 6.95 -22.70 3.71
CA THR A 141 6.36 -23.93 3.15
C THR A 141 4.85 -23.80 2.94
N ASP A 142 4.17 -23.09 3.83
CA ASP A 142 2.72 -22.89 3.76
C ASP A 142 2.34 -21.99 2.59
N GLN A 143 3.17 -20.99 2.29
CA GLN A 143 2.98 -20.11 1.14
C GLN A 143 3.23 -20.80 -0.19
N ILE A 144 4.27 -21.63 -0.27
CA ILE A 144 4.53 -22.47 -1.45
C ILE A 144 3.35 -23.44 -1.67
N ALA A 145 2.84 -24.05 -0.60
CA ALA A 145 1.69 -24.96 -0.67
C ALA A 145 0.37 -24.25 -1.04
N ALA A 146 0.25 -22.96 -0.78
CA ALA A 146 -0.92 -22.16 -1.14
C ALA A 146 -0.97 -21.79 -2.63
N LEU A 147 0.14 -21.89 -3.37
CA LEU A 147 0.17 -21.61 -4.81
C LEU A 147 -0.67 -22.64 -5.59
N THR A 148 -1.38 -22.14 -6.59
CA THR A 148 -2.24 -22.96 -7.47
C THR A 148 -1.55 -23.25 -8.80
N THR A 149 -2.00 -24.30 -9.49
CA THR A 149 -1.51 -24.64 -10.85
C THR A 149 -1.82 -23.58 -11.91
N ALA A 150 -2.70 -22.61 -11.61
CA ALA A 150 -2.95 -21.49 -12.51
C ALA A 150 -1.87 -20.40 -12.39
N GLN A 151 -1.05 -20.45 -11.34
CA GLN A 151 -0.04 -19.44 -11.01
C GLN A 151 1.39 -19.87 -11.37
N VAL A 152 1.63 -21.17 -11.57
CA VAL A 152 2.96 -21.76 -11.84
C VAL A 152 3.00 -22.53 -13.16
#